data_AF-A0A6D0F8Z5-F1
#
_entry.id   AF-A0A6D0F8Z5-F1
#
_cell.length_a   1.000
_cell.length_b   1.000
_cell.length_c   1.000
_cell.angle_alpha   90.00
_cell.angle_beta   90.00
_cell.angle_gamma   90.00
#
_symmetry.space_group_name_H-M   'P 1'
#
loop_
_entity.id
_entity.type
_entity.pdbx_description
1 polymer ?
#
loop_
_entity_poly.entity_id
_entity_poly.type
_entity_poly.pdbx_seq_one_letter_code
_entity_poly.pdbx_strand_id
1 'polypeptide(L)' 'HHTCQESKGIVQERLQEVEARIAELQSMQRSLQRLNDACCGTAHSSVYCSILEALEQGASGVKSGC' A
#
# COMPACT_ATOMS: atom_id res chain seq x y z
N HIS A 1 -38.21 14.72 3.58
CA HIS A 1 -37.86 14.46 4.98
C HIS A 1 -37.27 13.06 5.03
N HIS A 2 -36.05 12.88 5.55
CA HIS A 2 -35.46 11.54 5.70
C HIS A 2 -35.86 10.93 7.04
N THR A 3 -36.07 9.62 7.06
CA THR A 3 -36.26 8.82 8.26
C THR A 3 -34.91 8.52 8.92
N CYS A 4 -34.90 8.24 10.22
CA CYS A 4 -33.68 7.82 10.91
C CYS A 4 -33.07 6.54 10.29
N GLN A 5 -33.90 5.67 9.71
CA GLN A 5 -33.45 4.48 9.00
C GLN A 5 -32.63 4.84 7.75
N GLU A 6 -33.12 5.76 6.92
CA GLU A 6 -32.41 6.22 5.72
C GLU A 6 -31.10 6.93 6.09
N SER A 7 -31.13 7.80 7.10
CA SER A 7 -29.91 8.46 7.58
C SER A 7 -28.87 7.46 8.09
N LYS A 8 -29.30 6.41 8.81
CA LYS A 8 -28.41 5.32 9.26
C LYS A 8 -27.81 4.54 8.08
N GLY A 9 -28.62 4.24 7.06
CA GLY A 9 -28.16 3.54 5.87
C GLY A 9 -27.03 4.28 5.15
N ILE A 10 -27.18 5.60 4.95
CA ILE A 10 -26.16 6.44 4.32
C ILE A 10 -24.86 6.44 5.12
N VAL A 11 -24.95 6.57 6.44
CA VAL A 11 -23.76 6.55 7.31
C VAL A 11 -23.07 5.19 7.27
N GLN A 12 -23.84 4.10 7.24
CA GLN A 12 -23.29 2.74 7.15
C GLN A 12 -22.50 2.54 5.84
N GLU A 13 -23.04 3.00 4.72
CA GLU A 13 -22.37 2.92 3.41
C GLU A 13 -21.06 3.71 3.40
N ARG A 14 -21.07 4.94 3.93
CA ARG A 14 -19.87 5.77 4.03
C ARG A 14 -18.82 5.18 4.97
N LEU A 15 -19.26 4.55 6.06
CA LEU A 15 -18.36 3.83 6.95
C LEU A 15 -17.68 2.67 6.21
N GLN A 16 -18.43 1.89 5.43
CA GLN A 16 -17.87 0.79 4.62
C GLN A 16 -16.86 1.30 3.57
N GLU A 17 -17.14 2.43 2.93
CA GLU A 17 -16.22 3.06 1.98
C GLU A 17 -14.90 3.46 2.66
N VAL A 18 -14.97 4.07 3.85
CA VAL A 18 -13.80 4.43 4.64
C VAL A 18 -13.01 3.19 5.07
N GLU A 19 -13.68 2.14 5.54
CA GLU A 19 -13.05 0.87 5.91
C GLU A 19 -12.32 0.22 4.73
N ALA A 20 -12.94 0.22 3.54
CA ALA A 20 -12.32 -0.28 2.31
C ALA A 20 -11.06 0.53 1.95
N ARG A 21 -11.11 1.86 2.05
CA ARG A 21 -9.96 2.72 1.78
C ARG A 21 -8.83 2.50 2.78
N ILE A 22 -9.16 2.30 4.07
CA ILE A 22 -8.17 1.95 5.09
C ILE A 22 -7.48 0.62 4.75
N ALA A 23 -8.25 -0.40 4.37
CA ALA A 23 -7.68 -1.70 4.00
C ALA A 23 -6.71 -1.61 2.80
N GLU A 24 -7.06 -0.80 1.80
CA GLU A 24 -6.19 -0.52 0.66
C GLU A 24 -4.90 0.18 1.09
N LEU A 25 -5.01 1.24 1.89
CA LEU A 25 -3.85 1.99 2.40
C LEU A 25 -2.95 1.11 3.28
N GLN A 26 -3.51 0.22 4.10
CA GLN A 26 -2.74 -0.75 4.86
C GLN A 26 -2.00 -1.74 3.96
N SER A 27 -2.58 -2.11 2.81
CA SER A 27 -1.89 -2.94 1.82
C SER A 27 -0.68 -2.21 1.24
N MET A 28 -0.86 -0.94 0.84
CA MET A 28 0.24 -0.10 0.35
C MET A 28 1.32 0.09 1.43
N GLN A 29 0.91 0.35 2.67
CA GLN A 29 1.83 0.51 3.80
C GLN A 29 2.68 -0.74 4.01
N ARG A 30 2.10 -1.94 3.96
CA ARG A 30 2.86 -3.20 4.09
C ARG A 30 3.86 -3.37 2.96
N SER A 31 3.51 -3.01 1.73
CA SER A 31 4.44 -3.04 0.59
C SER A 31 5.61 -2.08 0.80
N LEU A 32 5.33 -0.85 1.24
CA LEU A 32 6.38 0.14 1.55
C LEU A 32 7.25 -0.30 2.72
N GLN A 33 6.67 -0.93 3.75
CA GLN A 33 7.43 -1.47 4.88
C GLN A 33 8.42 -2.54 4.43
N ARG A 34 8.02 -3.46 3.55
CA ARG A 34 8.92 -4.48 2.99
C ARG A 34 10.09 -3.86 2.23
N LEU A 35 9.81 -2.81 1.43
CA LEU A 35 10.86 -2.08 0.72
C LEU A 35 11.81 -1.41 1.71
N ASN A 36 11.28 -0.72 2.72
CA ASN A 36 12.06 -0.08 3.76
C ASN A 36 12.97 -1.07 4.51
N ASP A 37 12.43 -2.23 4.91
CA ASP A 37 13.16 -3.25 5.67
C ASP A 37 14.24 -3.96 4.85
N ALA A 38 14.09 -3.99 3.52
CA ALA A 38 15.07 -4.62 2.63
C ALA A 38 16.33 -3.76 2.41
N CYS A 39 16.30 -2.45 2.69
CA CYS A 39 17.44 -1.56 2.48
C CYS A 39 18.13 -1.20 3.79
N CYS A 40 19.46 -1.19 3.78
CA CYS A 40 20.27 -0.82 4.94
C CYS A 40 20.15 0.66 5.36
N GLY A 41 19.63 1.54 4.48
CA GLY A 41 19.36 2.95 4.79
C GLY A 41 20.60 3.82 5.08
N THR A 42 21.80 3.28 4.93
CA THR A 42 23.07 4.00 5.16
C THR A 42 23.51 4.79 3.92
N ALA A 43 24.40 5.77 4.11
CA ALA A 43 24.95 6.62 3.04
C ALA A 43 25.99 5.90 2.15
N HIS A 44 25.67 4.70 1.67
CA HIS A 44 26.45 3.99 0.66
C HIS A 44 25.93 4.28 -0.75
N SER A 45 26.70 3.89 -1.77
CA SER A 45 26.29 4.02 -3.17
C SER A 45 24.95 3.34 -3.42
N SER A 46 24.08 4.01 -4.18
CA SER A 46 22.76 3.48 -4.58
C SER A 46 22.84 2.24 -5.46
N VAL A 47 24.03 1.91 -5.98
CA VAL A 47 24.32 0.68 -6.74
C VAL A 47 23.95 -0.59 -5.96
N TYR A 48 24.01 -0.56 -4.63
CA TYR A 48 23.68 -1.70 -3.77
C TYR A 48 22.34 -1.52 -3.04
N CYS A 49 21.48 -0.60 -3.49
CA CYS A 49 20.21 -0.32 -2.85
C CYS A 49 19.13 -1.33 -3.28
N SER A 50 18.78 -2.26 -2.38
CA SER A 50 17.75 -3.28 -2.64
C SER A 50 16.35 -2.71 -2.91
N ILE A 51 16.06 -1.47 -2.50
CA ILE A 51 14.81 -0.77 -2.87
C ILE A 51 14.80 -0.48 -4.38
N LEU A 52 15.87 0.09 -4.91
CA LEU A 52 15.94 0.44 -6.34
C LEU A 52 15.87 -0.82 -7.20
N GLU A 53 16.58 -1.87 -6.78
CA GLU A 53 16.53 -3.17 -7.43
C GLU A 53 15.10 -3.74 -7.47
N ALA A 54 14.39 -3.74 -6.34
CA ALA A 54 13.01 -4.23 -6.27
C ALA A 54 12.03 -3.39 -7.10
N LEU A 55 12.21 -2.06 -7.16
CA LEU A 55 11.40 -1.16 -7.97
C LEU A 55 11.66 -1.36 -9.47
N GLU A 56 12.92 -1.54 -9.88
CA GLU A 56 13.29 -1.80 -11.26
C GLU A 56 12.79 -3.16 -11.75
N GLN A 57 12.87 -4.20 -10.92
CA GLN A 57 12.29 -5.52 -11.21
C GLN A 57 10.76 -5.44 -11.36
N GLY A 58 10.09 -4.72 -10.45
CA GLY A 58 8.64 -4.51 -10.51
C GLY A 58 8.19 -3.68 -11.72
N ALA A 59 8.97 -2.67 -12.11
CA ALA A 59 8.69 -1.81 -13.26
C ALA A 59 8.98 -2.51 -14.61
N SER A 60 10.00 -3.39 -14.64
CA SER A 60 10.45 -4.06 -15.87
C SER A 60 9.68 -5.34 -16.20
N GLY A 61 8.82 -5.83 -15.30
CA GLY A 61 8.02 -7.04 -15.51
C GLY A 61 8.83 -8.34 -15.66
N VAL A 62 10.17 -8.28 -15.52
CA VAL A 62 11.06 -9.43 -15.54
C VAL A 62 10.89 -10.18 -14.23
N LYS A 63 10.14 -11.28 -14.28
CA LYS A 63 10.16 -12.27 -13.22
C LYS A 63 11.46 -13.06 -13.31
N SER A 64 12.49 -12.62 -12.58
CA SER A 64 13.55 -13.55 -12.21
C SER A 64 12.98 -14.50 -11.16
N GLY A 65 12.45 -15.63 -11.66
CA GLY A 65 12.02 -16.73 -10.83
C GLY A 65 13.22 -17.48 -10.23
N CYS A 66 13.00 -18.00 -9.03
CA CYS A 66 13.50 -19.31 -8.62
C CYS A 66 12.29 -20.20 -8.35
#